data_AF-A0A1X7TER4-F1
#
_entry.id   AF-A0A1X7TER4-F1
#
_cell.length_a   1.000
_cell.length_b   1.000
_cell.length_c   1.000
_cell.angle_alpha   90.00
_cell.angle_beta   90.00
_cell.angle_gamma   90.00
#
_symmetry.space_group_name_H-M   'P 1'
#
loop_
_entity.id
_entity.type
_entity.pdbx_description
1 polymer ?
#
loop_
_entity_poly.entity_id
_entity_poly.type
_entity_poly.pdbx_seq_one_letter_code
_entity_poly.pdbx_strand_id
1 'polypeptide(L)'
;SGTHVYQETIRPHPGGLWDSLVTKSSGLVGYFVIGFEVPSYPVYFSTSPQDTPTHWHQRIFFLNEPIQVQTVIYYVVAIRARIVQDHLISRYR
;
A
#
# COMPACT_ATOMS: atom_id res chain seq x y z
N SER A 1 -3.47 -19.45 5.33
CA SER A 1 -3.57 -19.76 3.90
C SER A 1 -3.83 -18.44 3.17
N GLY A 2 -2.97 -18.04 2.23
CA GLY A 2 -3.17 -16.91 1.32
C GLY A 2 -2.61 -15.56 1.76
N THR A 3 -1.38 -15.24 1.36
CA THR A 3 -0.92 -13.84 1.29
C THR A 3 -1.27 -13.33 -0.10
N HIS A 4 -2.30 -12.49 -0.21
CA HIS A 4 -2.62 -11.81 -1.47
C HIS A 4 -1.66 -10.64 -1.66
N VAL A 5 -0.68 -10.81 -2.54
CA VAL A 5 0.22 -9.74 -2.98
C VAL A 5 -0.51 -8.98 -4.09
N TYR A 6 -1.02 -7.78 -3.79
CA TYR A 6 -1.55 -6.89 -4.82
C TYR A 6 -0.38 -6.24 -5.56
N GLN A 7 -0.20 -6.62 -6.82
CA GLN A 7 0.70 -5.93 -7.75
C GLN A 7 -0.10 -4.82 -8.46
N GLU A 8 0.15 -3.58 -8.09
CA GLU A 8 -0.37 -2.44 -8.85
C GLU A 8 0.50 -2.25 -10.10
N THR A 9 0.01 -2.71 -11.25
CA THR A 9 0.66 -2.46 -12.55
C THR A 9 0.30 -1.05 -13.00
N ILE A 10 1.26 -0.13 -12.95
CA ILE A 10 1.12 1.21 -13.52
C ILE A 10 0.94 1.04 -15.04
N ARG A 11 -0.28 1.24 -15.55
CA ARG A 11 -0.54 1.20 -17.00
C ARG A 11 -0.16 2.55 -17.62
N PRO A 12 0.63 2.58 -18.70
CA PRO A 12 0.93 3.83 -19.40
C PRO A 12 -0.30 4.37 -20.14
N HIS A 13 -0.45 5.69 -20.14
CA HIS A 13 -1.44 6.42 -20.94
C HIS A 13 -1.10 6.34 -22.43
N PRO A 14 -2.09 6.21 -23.33
CA PRO A 14 -1.84 6.14 -24.77
C PRO A 14 -1.63 7.55 -25.33
N GLY A 15 -0.37 7.93 -25.54
CA GLY A 15 0.00 9.10 -26.34
C GLY A 15 1.06 9.98 -25.70
N GLY A 16 2.33 9.71 -26.00
CA GLY A 16 3.44 10.60 -25.64
C GLY A 16 4.76 9.84 -25.50
N LEU A 17 5.80 10.38 -26.11
CA LEU A 17 7.20 9.96 -26.12
C LEU A 17 7.68 9.18 -24.88
N TRP A 18 8.49 8.14 -25.11
CA TRP A 18 9.14 7.28 -24.11
C TRP A 18 10.22 7.96 -23.25
N ASP A 19 9.98 9.19 -22.82
CA ASP A 19 10.78 9.76 -21.74
C ASP A 19 10.50 8.90 -20.51
N SER A 20 11.49 8.12 -20.09
CA SER A 20 11.42 7.36 -18.85
C SER A 20 11.02 8.32 -17.75
N LEU A 21 9.77 8.24 -17.27
CA LEU A 21 9.29 9.11 -16.21
C LEU A 21 10.09 8.77 -14.96
N VAL A 22 11.14 9.55 -14.70
CA VAL A 22 11.92 9.49 -13.47
C VAL A 22 11.22 10.41 -12.47
N THR A 23 10.70 9.82 -11.40
CA THR A 23 10.10 10.58 -10.30
C THR A 23 10.84 10.32 -9.00
N LYS A 24 10.81 11.27 -8.07
CA LYS A 24 11.35 11.07 -6.72
C LYS A 24 10.24 10.53 -5.82
N SER A 25 10.51 9.41 -5.15
CA SER A 25 9.65 8.87 -4.10
C SER A 25 10.30 9.09 -2.74
N SER A 26 9.57 9.75 -1.83
CA SER A 26 10.01 10.01 -0.45
C SER A 26 9.49 8.97 0.55
N GLY A 27 8.72 7.97 0.10
CA GLY A 27 8.03 7.07 1.01
C GLY A 27 7.19 6.01 0.34
N LEU A 28 6.61 5.15 1.17
CA LEU A 28 5.64 4.13 0.80
C LEU A 28 4.32 4.43 1.50
N VAL A 29 3.22 4.15 0.83
CA VAL A 29 1.87 4.25 1.39
C VAL A 29 1.32 2.85 1.58
N GLY A 30 1.00 2.50 2.82
CA GLY A 30 0.30 1.27 3.17
C GLY A 30 -1.18 1.53 3.37
N TYR A 31 -2.00 0.72 2.71
CA TYR A 31 -3.45 0.64 2.88
C TYR A 31 -3.87 -0.84 2.92
N PHE A 32 -5.12 -1.11 3.24
CA PHE A 32 -5.65 -2.47 3.30
C PHE A 32 -7.06 -2.54 2.71
N VAL A 33 -7.44 -3.76 2.32
CA VAL A 33 -8.79 -4.10 1.87
C VAL A 33 -9.32 -5.17 2.81
N ILE A 34 -10.58 -5.04 3.21
CA ILE A 34 -11.30 -6.09 3.92
C ILE A 34 -12.41 -6.60 3.02
N GLY A 35 -12.46 -7.91 2.86
CA GLY A 35 -13.50 -8.60 2.11
C GLY A 35 -14.24 -9.60 2.98
N PHE A 36 -15.55 -9.68 2.76
CA PHE A 36 -16.42 -10.71 3.31
C PHE A 36 -17.03 -11.49 2.15
N GLU A 37 -16.66 -12.76 2.07
CA GLU A 37 -17.27 -13.71 1.14
C GLU A 37 -18.60 -14.19 1.75
N VAL A 38 -19.70 -13.52 1.41
CA VAL A 38 -21.04 -14.03 1.72
C VAL A 38 -21.64 -14.69 0.47
N PRO A 39 -22.44 -15.78 0.62
CA PRO A 39 -22.82 -16.64 -0.51
C PRO A 39 -23.54 -15.96 -1.67
N SER A 40 -24.18 -14.80 -1.44
CA SER A 40 -25.04 -14.15 -2.42
C SER A 40 -24.45 -12.89 -3.05
N TYR A 41 -23.46 -12.25 -2.41
CA TYR A 41 -22.80 -11.06 -2.94
C TYR A 41 -21.54 -10.78 -2.12
N PRO A 42 -20.35 -10.65 -2.71
CA PRO A 42 -19.19 -10.33 -1.91
C PRO A 42 -19.22 -8.86 -1.47
N VAL A 43 -18.86 -8.59 -0.21
CA VAL A 43 -18.80 -7.23 0.34
C VAL A 43 -17.35 -6.87 0.59
N TYR A 44 -16.90 -5.74 0.06
CA TYR A 44 -15.55 -5.23 0.28
C TYR A 44 -15.57 -3.79 0.73
N PHE A 45 -14.60 -3.40 1.55
CA PHE A 45 -14.22 -2.01 1.71
C PHE A 45 -12.70 -1.87 1.68
N SER A 46 -12.23 -0.71 1.26
CA SER A 46 -10.83 -0.41 1.05
C SER A 46 -10.45 0.89 1.74
N THR A 47 -9.19 0.99 2.17
CA THR A 47 -8.61 2.23 2.70
C THR A 47 -7.67 2.90 1.69
N SER A 48 -7.71 2.51 0.41
CA SER A 48 -6.86 3.08 -0.64
C SER A 48 -7.05 4.60 -0.76
N PRO A 49 -6.00 5.38 -1.11
CA PRO A 49 -6.11 6.82 -1.35
C PRO A 49 -7.14 7.21 -2.43
N GLN A 50 -7.47 6.29 -3.33
CA GLN A 50 -8.42 6.48 -4.43
C GLN A 50 -9.88 6.19 -4.03
N ASP A 51 -10.08 5.56 -2.87
CA ASP A 51 -11.41 5.20 -2.36
C ASP A 51 -11.95 6.25 -1.39
N THR A 52 -13.22 6.08 -0.98
CA THR A 52 -13.84 6.97 0.02
C THR A 52 -13.05 6.95 1.33
N PRO A 53 -12.65 8.11 1.89
CA PRO A 53 -11.86 8.17 3.11
C PRO A 53 -12.53 7.45 4.29
N THR A 54 -11.75 6.68 5.04
CA THR A 54 -12.17 6.02 6.27
C THR A 54 -11.45 6.61 7.48
N HIS A 55 -11.95 6.34 8.69
CA HIS A 55 -11.28 6.77 9.94
C HIS A 55 -9.89 6.13 10.15
N TRP A 56 -9.55 5.06 9.42
CA TRP A 56 -8.21 4.46 9.45
C TRP A 56 -7.19 5.25 8.65
N HIS A 57 -7.62 6.06 7.67
CA HIS A 57 -6.75 6.72 6.69
C HIS A 57 -5.76 5.73 6.04
N GLN A 58 -4.61 6.22 5.58
CA GLN A 58 -3.47 5.41 5.11
C GLN A 58 -2.28 5.58 6.05
N ARG A 59 -1.36 4.60 6.02
CA ARG A 59 -0.11 4.68 6.76
C ARG A 59 1.04 5.05 5.83
N ILE A 60 1.74 6.14 6.13
CA ILE A 60 2.92 6.57 5.37
C ILE A 60 4.19 6.09 6.06
N PHE A 61 5.09 5.48 5.29
CA PHE A 61 6.44 5.11 5.69
C PHE A 61 7.43 5.97 4.92
N PHE A 62 7.98 6.99 5.57
CA PHE A 62 8.99 7.84 4.94
C PHE A 62 10.31 7.10 4.79
N LEU A 63 10.98 7.34 3.67
CA LEU A 63 12.37 6.98 3.46
C LEU A 63 13.24 8.08 4.04
N ASN A 64 14.39 7.70 4.63
CA ASN A 64 15.35 8.69 5.11
C ASN A 64 15.86 9.58 3.98
N GLU A 65 16.02 9.01 2.79
CA GLU A 65 16.40 9.72 1.57
C GLU A 65 15.46 9.33 0.42
N PRO A 66 14.98 10.30 -0.39
CA PRO A 66 14.14 10.00 -1.54
C PRO A 66 14.85 9.16 -2.59
N ILE A 67 14.18 8.16 -3.14
CA ILE A 67 14.70 7.32 -4.23
C ILE A 67 14.19 7.80 -5.59
N GLN A 68 15.00 7.64 -6.63
CA GLN A 68 14.56 7.86 -8.01
C GLN A 68 13.87 6.59 -8.53
N VAL A 69 12.58 6.73 -8.87
CA VAL A 69 11.73 5.68 -9.44
C VAL A 69 11.62 5.90 -10.94
N GLN A 70 11.92 4.88 -11.73
CA GLN A 70 11.83 4.89 -13.19
C GLN A 70 10.79 3.87 -13.64
N THR A 71 9.93 4.24 -14.60
CA THR A 71 8.83 3.40 -15.10
C THR A 71 9.27 2.04 -15.66
N VAL A 72 10.52 1.92 -16.12
CA VAL A 72 11.03 0.70 -16.78
C VAL A 72 11.79 -0.25 -15.83
N ILE A 73 11.91 0.09 -14.55
CA ILE A 73 12.70 -0.66 -13.56
C ILE A 73 11.77 -1.21 -12.46
N TYR A 74 12.02 -2.44 -12.03
CA TYR A 74 11.37 -3.05 -10.88
C TYR A 74 12.10 -2.69 -9.57
N TYR A 75 11.36 -2.26 -8.57
CA TYR A 75 11.87 -1.98 -7.22
C TYR A 75 11.41 -3.08 -6.27
N VAL A 76 12.36 -3.69 -5.55
CA VAL A 76 12.07 -4.71 -4.54
C VAL A 76 12.20 -4.10 -3.16
N VAL A 77 11.12 -4.16 -2.39
CA VAL A 77 11.06 -3.66 -1.01
C VAL A 77 10.67 -4.80 -0.09
N ALA A 78 11.41 -4.98 1.01
CA ALA A 78 11.06 -5.91 2.07
C ALA A 78 10.48 -5.15 3.28
N ILE A 79 9.20 -5.35 3.58
CA ILE A 79 8.54 -4.81 4.78
C ILE A 79 8.49 -5.92 5.83
N ARG A 80 9.00 -5.65 7.04
CA ARG A 80 8.95 -6.58 8.17
C ARG A 80 8.12 -5.98 9.30
N ALA A 81 7.00 -6.62 9.63
CA ALA A 81 6.22 -6.31 10.81
C ALA A 81 6.64 -7.24 11.96
N ARG A 82 6.76 -6.69 13.18
CA ARG A 82 6.95 -7.47 14.40
C ARG A 82 5.98 -6.98 15.44
N ILE A 83 5.30 -7.90 16.11
CA ILE A 83 4.58 -7.59 17.33
C ILE A 83 5.65 -7.41 18.40
N VAL A 84 5.81 -6.19 18.89
CA VAL A 84 6.63 -5.93 20.08
C VAL A 84 5.73 -6.19 21.27
N GLN A 85 6.03 -7.26 22.00
CA GLN A 85 5.25 -7.67 23.16
C GLN A 85 5.73 -6.88 24.38
N ASP A 86 5.47 -5.57 24.35
CA ASP A 86 5.67 -4.75 25.54
C ASP A 86 4.60 -5.14 26.56
N HIS A 87 5.05 -5.42 27.79
CA HIS A 87 4.28 -5.90 28.93
C HIS A 87 3.26 -4.88 29.48
N LEU A 88 2.36 -4.36 28.64
CA LEU A 88 1.31 -3.42 29.04
C LEU A 88 -0.08 -3.88 28.59
N ILE A 89 -0.44 -5.11 28.97
CA ILE A 89 -1.86 -5.41 29.25
C ILE A 89 -2.17 -4.77 30.60
N SER A 90 -2.42 -3.46 30.63
CA SER A 90 -3.09 -2.82 31.76
C SER A 90 -3.50 -1.38 31.42
N ARG A 91 -4.30 -1.15 30.36
CA ARG A 91 -5.18 0.03 30.28
C ARG A 91 -6.35 -0.22 29.34
N TYR A 92 -7.23 -1.15 29.71
CA TYR A 92 -8.66 -1.03 29.43
C TYR A 92 -9.40 -1.61 30.63
N ARG A 93 -9.82 -0.71 31.52
CA ARG A 93 -10.96 -0.88 32.43
C ARG A 93 -12.09 -0.05 31.84
#